data_AF-A0A3R6UYQ7-F1
#
_entry.id   AF-A0A3R6UYQ7-F1
#
_cell.length_a   1.000
_cell.length_b   1.000
_cell.length_c   1.000
_cell.angle_alpha   90.00
_cell.angle_beta   90.00
_cell.angle_gamma   90.00
#
_symmetry.space_group_name_H-M   'P 1'
#
loop_
_entity.id
_entity.type
_entity.pdbx_description
1 polymer ?
#
loop_
_entity_poly.entity_id
_entity_poly.type
_entity_poly.pdbx_seq_one_letter_code
_entity_poly.pdbx_strand_id
1 'polypeptide(L)'
;MSLIREEVEEIYSHIKRKTFKIFGEIRTAAYVKFCWDVQFDIDSQIKREYGVSSFWEFETEDLADVHDFIDCYTLTRYLDEKIRKGK
;
A
#
# COMPACT_ATOMS: atom_id res chain seq x y z
N MET A 1 -3.62 15.12 16.45
CA MET A 1 -3.17 16.18 15.50
C MET A 1 -3.22 15.55 14.12
N SER A 2 -3.80 16.22 13.12
CA SER A 2 -3.86 15.66 11.76
C SER A 2 -2.47 15.62 11.11
N LEU A 3 -2.27 14.66 10.19
CA LEU A 3 -0.98 14.50 9.50
C LEU A 3 -0.54 15.72 8.70
N ILE A 4 0.76 16.00 8.73
CA ILE A 4 1.40 16.95 7.84
C ILE A 4 1.69 16.31 6.47
N ARG A 5 1.97 17.16 5.48
CA ARG A 5 2.23 16.74 4.10
C ARG A 5 3.34 15.69 3.98
N GLU A 6 4.41 15.86 4.74
CA GLU A 6 5.56 14.95 4.73
C GLU A 6 5.19 13.54 5.21
N GLU A 7 4.36 13.43 6.25
CA GLU A 7 3.88 12.14 6.77
C GLU A 7 3.00 11.43 5.74
N VAL A 8 2.09 12.16 5.09
CA VAL A 8 1.25 11.61 4.02
C VAL A 8 2.09 11.15 2.82
N GLU A 9 3.09 11.92 2.42
CA GLU A 9 4.02 11.54 1.35
C GLU A 9 4.86 10.30 1.71
N GLU A 10 5.21 10.15 2.98
CA GLU A 10 5.95 8.99 3.47
C GLU A 10 5.09 7.73 3.48
N ILE A 11 3.79 7.81 3.84
CA ILE A 11 2.84 6.69 3.71
C ILE A 11 2.80 6.19 2.25
N TYR A 12 2.61 7.10 1.28
CA TYR A 12 2.59 6.71 -0.14
C TYR A 12 3.93 6.14 -0.61
N SER A 13 5.04 6.68 -0.13
CA SER A 13 6.38 6.16 -0.43
C SER A 13 6.58 4.76 0.15
N HIS A 14 6.07 4.51 1.35
CA HIS A 14 6.10 3.20 1.99
C HIS A 14 5.29 2.17 1.20
N ILE A 15 4.07 2.50 0.78
CA ILE A 15 3.23 1.65 -0.08
C ILE A 15 3.97 1.28 -1.37
N LYS A 16 4.68 2.23 -2.01
CA LYS A 16 5.49 1.96 -3.21
C LYS A 16 6.64 1.00 -2.93
N ARG A 17 7.39 1.20 -1.84
CA ARG A 17 8.49 0.30 -1.44
C ARG A 17 7.98 -1.11 -1.14
N LYS A 18 6.89 -1.23 -0.39
CA LYS A 18 6.23 -2.51 -0.11
C LYS A 18 5.78 -3.21 -1.38
N THR A 19 5.14 -2.47 -2.29
CA THR A 19 4.73 -3.00 -3.60
C THR A 19 5.94 -3.52 -4.36
N PHE A 20 7.03 -2.76 -4.45
CA PHE A 20 8.24 -3.20 -5.13
C PHE A 20 8.84 -4.49 -4.53
N LYS A 21 8.83 -4.61 -3.20
CA LYS A 21 9.26 -5.81 -2.47
C LYS A 21 8.43 -7.05 -2.81
N ILE A 22 7.10 -6.90 -2.94
CA ILE A 22 6.18 -7.99 -3.33
C ILE A 22 6.55 -8.59 -4.70
N PHE A 23 7.01 -7.76 -5.64
CA PHE A 23 7.43 -8.22 -6.97
C PHE A 23 8.88 -8.72 -7.03
N GLY A 24 9.57 -8.81 -5.89
CA GLY A 24 10.94 -9.32 -5.79
C GLY A 24 12.02 -8.28 -6.09
N GLU A 25 11.75 -7.00 -5.84
CA GLU A 25 12.75 -5.91 -5.91
C GLU A 25 13.41 -5.73 -7.29
N ILE A 26 12.75 -6.20 -8.34
CA ILE A 26 13.13 -6.02 -9.73
C ILE A 26 11.91 -5.54 -10.51
N ARG A 27 12.09 -4.54 -11.39
CA ARG A 27 11.02 -4.04 -12.26
C ARG A 27 10.72 -5.05 -13.37
N THR A 28 9.95 -6.08 -13.03
CA THR A 28 9.46 -7.10 -13.95
C THR A 28 8.29 -6.59 -14.79
N ALA A 29 7.95 -7.31 -15.88
CA ALA A 29 6.73 -7.02 -16.64
C ALA A 29 5.46 -7.09 -15.77
N ALA A 30 5.43 -8.02 -14.80
CA ALA A 30 4.36 -8.11 -13.81
C ALA A 30 4.29 -6.85 -12.93
N TYR A 31 5.43 -6.33 -12.45
CA TYR A 31 5.47 -5.08 -11.70
C TYR A 31 4.87 -3.93 -12.52
N VAL A 32 5.31 -3.74 -13.77
CA VAL A 32 4.81 -2.65 -14.62
C VAL A 32 3.30 -2.75 -14.84
N LYS A 33 2.77 -3.97 -14.98
CA LYS A 33 1.36 -4.22 -15.26
C LYS A 33 0.45 -4.12 -14.04
N PHE A 34 0.94 -4.55 -12.87
CA PHE A 34 0.09 -4.76 -11.68
C PHE A 34 0.47 -3.90 -10.47
N CYS A 35 1.51 -3.06 -10.53
CA CYS A 35 1.92 -2.25 -9.38
C CYS A 35 0.80 -1.33 -8.88
N TRP A 36 0.04 -0.72 -9.79
CA TRP A 36 -1.08 0.15 -9.43
C TRP A 36 -2.23 -0.60 -8.76
N ASP A 37 -2.53 -1.82 -9.22
CA ASP A 37 -3.55 -2.66 -8.58
C ASP A 37 -3.18 -2.99 -7.13
N VAL A 38 -1.90 -3.33 -6.88
CA VAL A 38 -1.41 -3.63 -5.53
C VAL A 38 -1.37 -2.39 -4.64
N GLN A 39 -0.87 -1.26 -5.16
CA GLN A 39 -0.83 0.00 -4.40
C GLN A 39 -2.24 0.47 -4.02
N PHE A 40 -3.20 0.36 -4.95
CA PHE A 40 -4.58 0.72 -4.70
C PHE A 40 -5.25 -0.20 -3.67
N ASP A 41 -4.94 -1.49 -3.70
CA ASP A 41 -5.48 -2.45 -2.73
C ASP A 41 -4.94 -2.18 -1.31
N ILE A 42 -3.63 -1.90 -1.16
CA ILE A 42 -3.05 -1.49 0.12
C ILE A 42 -3.73 -0.21 0.64
N ASP A 43 -3.80 0.84 -0.20
CA ASP A 43 -4.43 2.12 0.13
C ASP A 43 -5.89 1.95 0.57
N SER A 44 -6.67 1.15 -0.19
CA SER A 44 -8.09 0.91 0.10
C SER A 44 -8.31 0.09 1.36
N GLN A 45 -7.43 -0.87 1.65
CA GLN A 45 -7.54 -1.67 2.87
C GLN A 45 -7.25 -0.83 4.11
N ILE A 46 -6.20 0.00 4.09
CA ILE A 46 -5.89 0.92 5.20
C ILE A 46 -7.07 1.87 5.42
N LYS A 47 -7.54 2.55 4.37
CA LYS A 47 -8.69 3.47 4.49
C LYS A 47 -9.94 2.81 5.07
N ARG A 48 -10.20 1.56 4.67
CA ARG A 48 -11.33 0.78 5.18
C ARG A 48 -11.16 0.41 6.66
N GLU A 49 -9.96 -0.04 7.06
CA GLU A 49 -9.66 -0.47 8.43
C GLU A 49 -9.86 0.68 9.43
N TYR A 50 -9.39 1.87 9.07
CA TYR A 50 -9.46 3.05 9.94
C TYR A 50 -10.69 3.93 9.68
N GLY A 51 -11.56 3.55 8.74
CA GLY A 51 -12.80 4.27 8.46
C GLY A 51 -12.61 5.67 7.87
N VAL A 52 -11.50 5.92 7.18
CA VAL A 52 -11.15 7.23 6.60
C VAL A 52 -11.28 7.23 5.07
N SER A 53 -11.52 8.40 4.48
CA SER A 53 -11.57 8.55 3.02
C SER A 53 -10.20 8.88 2.40
N SER A 54 -9.30 9.43 3.22
CA SER A 54 -8.05 10.05 2.79
C SER A 54 -6.98 9.96 3.86
N PHE A 55 -5.70 9.85 3.46
CA PHE A 55 -4.62 9.80 4.45
C PHE A 55 -4.48 11.07 5.29
N TRP A 56 -5.01 12.19 4.81
CA TRP A 56 -5.02 13.47 5.53
C TRP A 56 -5.94 13.48 6.76
N GLU A 57 -6.85 12.49 6.87
CA GLU A 57 -7.78 12.36 7.99
C GLU A 57 -7.18 11.59 9.17
N PHE A 58 -6.02 10.94 8.99
CA PHE A 58 -5.34 10.25 10.07
C PHE A 58 -4.80 11.22 11.12
N GLU A 59 -4.74 10.75 12.36
CA GLU A 59 -4.03 11.41 13.43
C GLU A 59 -2.57 10.92 13.48
N THR A 60 -1.66 11.75 13.97
CA THR A 60 -0.24 11.40 14.15
C THR A 60 -0.05 10.14 15.01
N GLU A 61 -0.99 9.84 15.91
CA GLU A 61 -0.95 8.62 16.73
C GLU A 61 -1.17 7.33 15.92
N ASP A 62 -1.94 7.40 14.83
CA ASP A 62 -2.21 6.25 13.96
C ASP A 62 -1.03 5.93 13.02
N LEU A 63 -0.05 6.83 12.89
CA LEU A 63 0.99 6.73 11.87
C LEU A 63 1.82 5.45 12.02
N ALA A 64 2.18 5.08 13.25
CA ALA A 64 2.90 3.84 13.52
C ALA A 64 2.12 2.61 13.05
N ASP A 65 0.83 2.55 13.38
CA ASP A 65 -0.03 1.41 13.03
C ASP A 65 -0.29 1.35 11.51
N VAL A 66 -0.37 2.49 10.82
CA VAL A 66 -0.45 2.54 9.35
C VAL A 66 0.83 1.99 8.71
N HIS A 67 2.00 2.34 9.22
CA HIS A 67 3.26 1.81 8.72
C HIS A 67 3.39 0.29 8.98
N ASP A 68 3.00 -0.17 10.17
CA ASP A 68 2.98 -1.59 10.52
C ASP A 68 1.99 -2.37 9.63
N PHE A 69 0.84 -1.80 9.30
CA PHE A 69 -0.11 -2.39 8.36
C PHE A 69 0.52 -2.61 6.97
N ILE A 70 1.23 -1.59 6.45
CA ILE A 70 1.91 -1.68 5.14
C ILE A 70 2.99 -2.77 5.19
N ASP A 71 3.78 -2.83 6.27
CA ASP A 71 4.83 -3.85 6.44
C ASP A 71 4.26 -5.27 6.53
N CYS A 72 3.12 -5.44 7.19
CA CYS A 72 2.43 -6.72 7.33
C CYS A 72 1.56 -7.09 6.12
N TYR A 73 1.32 -6.17 5.18
CA TYR A 73 0.44 -6.43 4.04
C TYR A 73 0.89 -7.66 3.24
N THR A 74 -0.08 -8.51 2.91
CA THR A 74 0.07 -9.66 2.02
C THR A 74 -0.93 -9.56 0.87
N LEU A 75 -0.55 -10.07 -0.30
CA LEU A 75 -1.42 -10.04 -1.47
C LEU A 75 -2.73 -10.75 -1.18
N THR A 76 -3.85 -10.11 -1.52
CA THR A 76 -5.14 -10.78 -1.54
C THR A 76 -5.09 -11.92 -2.57
N ARG A 77 -5.84 -13.00 -2.29
CA ARG A 77 -5.92 -14.15 -3.22
C ARG A 77 -6.27 -13.74 -4.64
N TYR A 78 -7.17 -12.76 -4.80
CA TYR A 78 -7.55 -12.23 -6.10
C TYR A 78 -6.35 -11.61 -6.84
N LEU A 79 -5.55 -10.78 -6.18
CA LEU A 79 -4.38 -10.16 -6.79
C LEU A 79 -3.27 -11.17 -7.07
N ASP A 80 -3.02 -12.12 -6.16
CA ASP A 80 -2.06 -13.20 -6.39
C ASP A 80 -2.44 -14.01 -7.65
N GLU A 81 -3.70 -14.42 -7.77
CA GLU A 81 -4.20 -15.13 -8.94
C GLU A 81 -4.11 -14.28 -10.22
N LYS A 82 -4.45 -12.99 -10.15
CA LYS A 82 -4.39 -12.05 -11.28
C LYS A 82 -2.96 -11.88 -11.78
N ILE A 83 -2.00 -11.70 -10.87
CA ILE A 83 -0.58 -11.57 -11.18
C ILE A 83 -0.04 -12.86 -11.78
N ARG A 84 -0.38 -14.02 -11.19
CA ARG A 84 0.07 -15.33 -11.68
C ARG A 84 -0.45 -15.67 -13.07
N LYS A 85 -1.72 -15.36 -13.37
CA LYS A 85 -2.33 -15.58 -14.69
C LYS A 85 -1.86 -14.58 -15.75
N GLY A 86 -1.32 -13.43 -15.32
CA GLY A 86 -0.87 -12.36 -16.19
C GLY A 86 0.63 -12.32 -16.46
N LYS A 87 1.41 -13.23 -15.86
CA LYS A 87 2.81 -13.53 -16.19
C LYS A 87 2.88 -14.40 -17.45
#